data_AF-A0A382YI06-F1
#
_entry.id   AF-A0A382YI06-F1
#
_cell.length_a   1.000
_cell.length_b   1.000
_cell.length_c   1.000
_cell.angle_alpha   90.00
_cell.angle_beta   90.00
_cell.angle_gamma   90.00
#
_symmetry.space_group_name_H-M   'P 1'
#
loop_
_entity.id
_entity.type
_entity.pdbx_description
1 polymer ?
#
loop_
_entity_poly.entity_id
_entity_poly.type
_entity_poly.pdbx_seq_one_letter_code
_entity_poly.pdbx_strand_id
1 'polypeptide(L)'
;MKLKTFYKLFYRHRVVKANIFLKIYLILIIPFRYAANFLFFKKKINLDEYSKKKFYLYEKDLNYLFQYFNSDKGDKFFDQYVQPIKRNSKIIIDGHDYSKFYEDYFKITKNKKLNILEIGSFYGNASAALYFYFKNAKIFSADIFPDLFSYSSKRIKNFYVDSS
;
A
#
# COMPACT_ATOMS: atom_id res chain seq x y z
N MET A 1 -5.98 -9.78 -1.37
CA MET A 1 -6.98 -9.28 -0.41
C MET A 1 -7.96 -10.40 -0.10
N LYS A 2 -8.26 -10.63 1.18
CA LYS A 2 -9.26 -11.59 1.67
C LYS A 2 -10.66 -10.97 1.64
N LEU A 3 -11.71 -11.80 1.56
CA LEU A 3 -13.11 -11.34 1.58
C LEU A 3 -13.43 -10.51 2.83
N LYS A 4 -12.93 -10.91 4.01
CA LYS A 4 -13.11 -10.15 5.27
C LYS A 4 -12.55 -8.73 5.17
N THR A 5 -11.37 -8.58 4.56
CA THR A 5 -10.73 -7.28 4.35
C THR A 5 -11.51 -6.44 3.34
N PHE A 6 -11.92 -7.03 2.21
CA PHE A 6 -12.76 -6.38 1.22
C PHE A 6 -14.08 -5.86 1.81
N TYR A 7 -14.75 -6.70 2.61
CA TYR A 7 -15.95 -6.32 3.34
C TYR A 7 -15.69 -5.13 4.28
N LYS A 8 -14.65 -5.23 5.13
CA LYS A 8 -14.31 -4.20 6.10
C LYS A 8 -14.04 -2.84 5.45
N LEU A 9 -13.28 -2.82 4.34
CA LEU A 9 -12.94 -1.59 3.62
C LEU A 9 -14.16 -0.99 2.91
N PHE A 10 -14.88 -1.79 2.11
CA PHE A 10 -15.83 -1.23 1.15
C PHE A 10 -17.30 -1.29 1.57
N TYR A 11 -17.66 -2.20 2.48
CA TYR A 11 -19.06 -2.54 2.76
C TYR A 11 -19.47 -2.42 4.23
N ARG A 12 -18.55 -2.57 5.20
CA ARG A 12 -18.89 -2.54 6.64
C ARG A 12 -19.67 -1.28 7.02
N HIS A 13 -19.19 -0.11 6.62
CA HIS A 13 -19.88 1.16 6.92
C HIS A 13 -21.27 1.24 6.28
N ARG A 14 -21.48 0.62 5.11
CA ARG A 14 -22.78 0.58 4.42
C ARG A 14 -23.75 -0.36 5.12
N VAL A 15 -23.27 -1.54 5.50
CA VAL A 15 -24.07 -2.57 6.20
C VAL A 15 -24.48 -2.10 7.59
N VAL A 16 -23.60 -1.39 8.31
CA VAL A 16 -23.92 -0.84 9.64
C VAL A 16 -25.00 0.24 9.55
N LYS A 17 -24.98 1.08 8.50
CA LYS A 17 -25.95 2.17 8.29
C LYS A 17 -27.25 1.72 7.60
N ALA A 18 -27.31 0.49 7.09
CA ALA A 18 -28.43 0.00 6.28
C ALA A 18 -29.63 -0.44 7.13
N ASN A 19 -30.84 -0.20 6.62
CA ASN A 19 -32.06 -0.84 7.12
C ASN A 19 -32.05 -2.36 6.83
N ILE A 20 -33.04 -3.09 7.34
CA ILE A 20 -33.09 -4.57 7.25
C ILE A 20 -33.09 -5.07 5.80
N PHE A 21 -33.89 -4.47 4.92
CA PHE A 21 -33.99 -4.86 3.51
C PHE A 21 -32.68 -4.62 2.76
N LEU A 22 -32.09 -3.44 2.93
CA LEU A 22 -30.82 -3.10 2.30
C LEU A 22 -29.67 -3.96 2.84
N LYS A 23 -29.70 -4.31 4.13
CA LYS A 23 -28.70 -5.20 4.74
C LYS A 23 -28.72 -6.59 4.10
N ILE A 24 -29.91 -7.17 3.89
CA ILE A 24 -30.07 -8.46 3.20
C ILE A 24 -29.52 -8.36 1.78
N TYR A 25 -29.92 -7.34 1.02
CA TYR A 25 -29.40 -7.09 -0.33
C TYR A 25 -27.87 -6.98 -0.36
N LEU A 26 -27.27 -6.22 0.57
CA LEU A 26 -25.83 -6.05 0.64
C LEU A 26 -25.11 -7.36 0.93
N ILE A 27 -25.61 -8.17 1.87
CA ILE A 27 -25.01 -9.48 2.19
C ILE A 27 -25.02 -10.39 0.96
N LEU A 28 -26.12 -10.40 0.19
CA LEU A 28 -26.23 -11.19 -1.04
C LEU A 28 -25.28 -10.70 -2.15
N ILE A 29 -25.09 -9.39 -2.31
CA ILE A 29 -24.29 -8.84 -3.43
C ILE A 29 -22.76 -8.84 -3.16
N ILE A 30 -22.33 -8.83 -1.90
CA ILE A 30 -20.90 -8.74 -1.53
C ILE A 30 -20.05 -9.87 -2.17
N PRO A 31 -20.44 -11.16 -2.14
CA PRO A 31 -19.68 -12.23 -2.78
C PRO A 31 -19.49 -12.00 -4.29
N PHE A 32 -20.54 -11.58 -5.00
CA PHE A 32 -20.47 -11.29 -6.43
C PHE A 32 -19.57 -10.08 -6.72
N ARG A 33 -19.66 -9.03 -5.91
CA ARG A 33 -18.78 -7.86 -6.02
C ARG A 33 -17.33 -8.19 -5.72
N TYR A 34 -17.08 -9.05 -4.74
CA TYR A 34 -15.73 -9.54 -4.44
C TYR A 34 -15.18 -10.36 -5.61
N ALA A 35 -15.96 -11.28 -6.17
CA ALA A 35 -15.58 -12.07 -7.33
C ALA A 35 -15.23 -11.19 -8.54
N ALA A 36 -16.07 -10.19 -8.84
CA ALA A 36 -15.79 -9.23 -9.91
C ALA A 36 -14.48 -8.45 -9.69
N ASN A 37 -14.13 -8.12 -8.45
CA ASN A 37 -12.89 -7.41 -8.12
C ASN A 37 -11.65 -8.33 -8.07
N PHE A 38 -11.84 -9.65 -7.98
CA PHE A 38 -10.75 -10.60 -7.73
C PHE A 38 -9.64 -10.52 -8.79
N LEU A 39 -10.02 -10.38 -10.06
CA LEU A 39 -9.07 -10.25 -11.19
C LEU A 39 -8.23 -8.97 -11.13
N PHE A 40 -8.71 -7.95 -10.42
CA PHE A 40 -8.06 -6.63 -10.31
C PHE A 40 -7.22 -6.50 -9.03
N PHE A 41 -7.14 -7.56 -8.21
CA PHE A 41 -6.31 -7.52 -7.01
C PHE A 41 -4.83 -7.39 -7.36
N LYS A 42 -4.14 -6.53 -6.61
CA LYS A 42 -2.69 -6.31 -6.78
C LYS A 42 -1.95 -7.62 -6.49
N LYS A 43 -1.13 -8.05 -7.44
CA LYS A 43 -0.26 -9.22 -7.30
C LYS A 43 0.90 -8.89 -6.36
N LYS A 44 1.41 -9.90 -5.65
CA LYS A 44 2.63 -9.74 -4.85
C LYS A 44 3.86 -9.60 -5.74
N ILE A 45 4.74 -8.67 -5.40
CA ILE A 45 5.98 -8.38 -6.11
C ILE A 45 7.16 -8.69 -5.18
N ASN A 46 8.07 -9.56 -5.64
CA ASN A 46 9.33 -9.81 -4.95
C ASN A 46 10.34 -8.69 -5.26
N LEU A 47 10.61 -7.81 -4.29
CA LEU A 47 11.51 -6.67 -4.47
C LEU A 47 12.98 -7.07 -4.64
N ASP A 48 13.40 -8.24 -4.14
CA ASP A 48 14.77 -8.71 -4.33
C ASP A 48 15.04 -9.04 -5.81
N GLU A 49 14.06 -9.61 -6.52
CA GLU A 49 14.14 -9.87 -7.96
C GLU A 49 13.82 -8.63 -8.79
N TYR A 50 12.79 -7.88 -8.39
CA TYR A 50 12.36 -6.66 -9.06
C TYR A 50 13.50 -5.63 -9.11
N SER A 51 14.24 -5.47 -8.02
CA SER A 51 15.36 -4.53 -7.93
C SER A 51 16.56 -4.86 -8.82
N LYS A 52 16.76 -6.14 -9.18
CA LYS A 52 17.76 -6.53 -10.18
C LYS A 52 17.40 -6.00 -11.57
N LYS A 53 16.11 -6.05 -11.92
CA LYS A 53 15.60 -5.56 -13.23
C LYS A 53 15.45 -4.04 -13.27
N LYS A 54 15.30 -3.41 -12.11
CA LYS A 54 15.04 -1.97 -11.94
C LYS A 54 16.10 -1.30 -11.08
N PHE A 55 17.37 -1.59 -11.36
CA PHE A 55 18.50 -1.09 -10.58
C PHE A 55 18.54 0.45 -10.50
N TYR A 56 18.14 1.14 -11.57
CA TYR A 56 18.09 2.61 -11.62
C TYR A 56 17.22 3.25 -10.52
N LEU A 57 16.28 2.51 -9.91
CA LEU A 57 15.45 3.02 -8.82
C LEU A 57 16.29 3.33 -7.56
N TYR A 58 17.44 2.70 -7.38
CA TYR A 58 18.34 2.95 -6.26
C TYR A 58 19.04 4.31 -6.29
N GLU A 59 18.91 5.05 -7.38
CA GLU A 59 19.52 6.38 -7.60
C GLU A 59 18.48 7.50 -7.56
N LYS A 60 17.19 7.15 -7.43
CA LYS A 60 16.09 8.12 -7.44
C LYS A 60 15.88 8.72 -6.05
N ASP A 61 15.39 9.96 -6.05
CA ASP A 61 14.96 10.64 -4.83
C ASP A 61 13.70 10.01 -4.23
N LEU A 62 13.40 10.37 -2.99
CA LEU A 62 12.30 9.76 -2.25
C LEU A 62 10.93 10.08 -2.85
N ASN A 63 10.72 11.30 -3.38
CA ASN A 63 9.45 11.69 -3.98
C ASN A 63 9.16 10.84 -5.23
N TYR A 64 10.14 10.73 -6.13
CA TYR A 64 10.05 9.88 -7.30
C TYR A 64 9.71 8.43 -6.91
N LEU A 65 10.36 7.89 -5.88
CA LEU A 65 10.09 6.53 -5.42
C LEU A 65 8.66 6.39 -4.86
N PHE A 66 8.18 7.37 -4.10
CA PHE A 66 6.79 7.35 -3.63
C PHE A 66 5.79 7.39 -4.79
N GLN A 67 5.95 8.28 -5.77
CA GLN A 67 5.10 8.31 -6.95
C GLN A 67 5.17 6.98 -7.72
N TYR A 68 6.38 6.46 -7.94
CA TYR A 68 6.61 5.23 -8.72
C TYR A 68 5.88 4.02 -8.11
N PHE A 69 5.89 3.90 -6.78
CA PHE A 69 5.17 2.83 -6.08
C PHE A 69 3.73 3.16 -5.74
N ASN A 70 3.23 4.34 -6.12
CA ASN A 70 1.90 4.86 -5.84
C ASN A 70 1.59 5.07 -4.35
N SER A 71 2.55 5.63 -3.62
CA SER A 71 2.39 6.04 -2.23
C SER A 71 1.84 7.46 -2.18
N ASP A 72 0.78 7.67 -1.39
CA ASP A 72 0.19 8.98 -1.10
C ASP A 72 1.13 9.90 -0.29
N LYS A 73 2.25 9.37 0.23
CA LYS A 73 3.32 10.16 0.86
C LYS A 73 4.13 11.02 -0.13
N GLY A 74 4.06 10.74 -1.44
CA GLY A 74 4.65 11.59 -2.48
C GLY A 74 3.77 12.81 -2.77
N ASP A 75 4.18 13.63 -3.73
CA ASP A 75 3.39 14.77 -4.20
C ASP A 75 2.12 14.35 -4.98
N LYS A 76 2.13 13.18 -5.60
CA LYS A 76 1.12 12.69 -6.54
C LYS A 76 1.01 11.17 -6.49
N PHE A 77 -0.21 10.68 -6.62
CA PHE A 77 -0.52 9.27 -6.73
C PHE A 77 -1.86 9.09 -7.47
N PHE A 78 -2.16 7.90 -7.98
CA PHE A 78 -3.49 7.57 -8.47
C PHE A 78 -4.33 6.91 -7.36
N ASP A 79 -5.66 7.07 -7.46
CA ASP A 79 -6.60 6.59 -6.44
C ASP A 79 -6.48 5.08 -6.18
N GLN A 80 -5.85 4.75 -5.06
CA GLN A 80 -5.70 3.38 -4.57
C GLN A 80 -6.79 2.97 -3.57
N TYR A 81 -7.61 3.92 -3.10
CA TYR A 81 -8.59 3.74 -2.03
C TYR A 81 -9.95 3.26 -2.55
N VAL A 82 -10.21 3.40 -3.85
CA VAL A 82 -11.37 2.80 -4.51
C VAL A 82 -11.27 1.28 -4.65
N GLN A 83 -12.43 0.65 -4.89
CA GLN A 83 -12.50 -0.78 -5.22
C GLN A 83 -11.57 -1.10 -6.40
N PRO A 84 -10.84 -2.23 -6.37
CA PRO A 84 -9.87 -2.60 -7.40
C PRO A 84 -10.37 -2.48 -8.85
N ILE A 85 -11.60 -2.89 -9.14
CA ILE A 85 -12.21 -2.80 -10.49
C ILE A 85 -12.45 -1.36 -10.97
N LYS A 86 -12.50 -0.39 -10.05
CA LYS A 86 -12.73 1.03 -10.33
C LYS A 86 -11.46 1.85 -10.42
N ARG A 87 -10.30 1.25 -10.16
CA ARG A 87 -9.03 1.97 -10.19
C ARG A 87 -8.74 2.47 -11.59
N ASN A 88 -8.33 3.72 -11.67
CA ASN A 88 -7.94 4.35 -12.91
C ASN A 88 -6.61 5.08 -12.70
N SER A 89 -5.53 4.55 -13.25
CA SER A 89 -4.20 5.14 -13.15
C SER A 89 -4.05 6.46 -13.92
N LYS A 90 -5.05 6.85 -14.72
CA LYS A 90 -5.10 8.16 -15.39
C LYS A 90 -5.60 9.28 -14.47
N ILE A 91 -6.28 8.95 -13.37
CA ILE A 91 -6.76 9.92 -12.39
C ILE A 91 -5.67 10.10 -11.34
N ILE A 92 -4.94 11.20 -11.46
CA ILE A 92 -3.90 11.60 -10.51
C ILE A 92 -4.50 12.51 -9.45
N ILE A 93 -4.14 12.25 -8.20
CA ILE A 93 -4.55 12.98 -6.99
C ILE A 93 -3.28 13.56 -6.37
N ASP A 94 -3.40 14.77 -5.81
CA ASP A 94 -2.34 15.35 -5.01
C ASP A 94 -2.16 14.53 -3.71
N GLY A 95 -0.93 14.06 -3.50
CA GLY A 95 -0.53 13.39 -2.28
C GLY A 95 -0.18 14.37 -1.17
N HIS A 96 0.37 13.84 -0.09
CA HIS A 96 0.73 14.62 1.09
C HIS A 96 2.08 15.33 0.99
N ASP A 97 2.89 14.99 -0.02
CA ASP A 97 4.19 15.61 -0.29
C ASP A 97 5.16 15.56 0.92
N TYR A 98 5.02 14.51 1.73
CA TYR A 98 5.86 14.27 2.90
C TYR A 98 7.33 14.02 2.53
N SER A 99 7.60 13.63 1.28
CA SER A 99 8.96 13.46 0.76
C SER A 99 9.85 14.67 0.99
N LYS A 100 9.33 15.89 0.87
CA LYS A 100 10.12 17.12 1.08
C LYS A 100 10.70 17.18 2.49
N PHE A 101 9.89 16.86 3.49
CA PHE A 101 10.30 16.85 4.89
C PHE A 101 11.18 15.64 5.21
N TYR A 102 10.86 14.46 4.68
CA TYR A 102 11.63 13.26 4.94
C TYR A 102 13.03 13.30 4.35
N GLU A 103 13.22 13.89 3.18
CA GLU A 103 14.51 13.91 2.48
C GLU A 103 15.61 14.53 3.35
N ASP A 104 15.31 15.62 4.07
CA ASP A 104 16.27 16.32 4.94
C ASP A 104 16.84 15.40 6.04
N TYR A 105 16.01 14.54 6.63
CA TYR A 105 16.42 13.61 7.68
C TYR A 105 16.96 12.29 7.12
N PHE A 106 16.34 11.78 6.06
CA PHE A 106 16.61 10.45 5.52
C PHE A 106 17.91 10.43 4.71
N LYS A 107 18.24 11.52 4.02
CA LYS A 107 19.46 11.60 3.20
C LYS A 107 20.73 11.39 4.02
N ILE A 108 20.75 11.87 5.26
CA ILE A 108 21.87 11.73 6.20
C ILE A 108 22.06 10.27 6.64
N THR A 109 20.98 9.49 6.67
CA THR A 109 20.97 8.13 7.22
C THR A 109 20.79 7.04 6.17
N LYS A 110 20.57 7.39 4.90
CA LYS A 110 20.19 6.46 3.81
C LYS A 110 21.12 5.26 3.60
N ASN A 111 22.41 5.45 3.88
CA ASN A 111 23.44 4.41 3.71
C ASN A 111 23.69 3.59 4.99
N LYS A 112 23.11 3.97 6.13
CA LYS A 112 23.30 3.27 7.40
C LYS A 112 22.52 1.94 7.41
N LYS A 113 22.99 0.99 8.21
CA LYS A 113 22.23 -0.22 8.54
C LYS A 113 21.16 0.15 9.57
N LEU A 114 19.90 0.16 9.16
CA LEU A 114 18.77 0.60 9.98
C LEU A 114 17.70 -0.48 10.07
N ASN A 115 16.89 -0.41 11.13
CA ASN A 115 15.58 -1.05 11.17
C ASN A 115 14.53 0.05 11.10
N ILE A 116 13.68 0.02 10.07
CA ILE A 116 12.64 1.03 9.83
C ILE A 116 11.29 0.37 10.08
N LEU A 117 10.45 0.98 10.92
CA LEU A 117 9.08 0.54 11.15
C LEU A 117 8.09 1.52 10.52
N GLU A 118 7.23 1.02 9.64
CA GLU A 118 6.09 1.73 9.09
C GLU A 118 4.78 1.18 9.69
N ILE A 119 4.01 2.02 10.38
CA ILE A 119 2.66 1.71 10.86
C ILE A 119 1.65 2.34 9.91
N GLY A 120 0.60 1.59 9.53
CA GLY A 120 -0.36 2.02 8.51
C GLY A 120 0.19 1.78 7.10
N SER A 121 0.68 0.56 6.85
CA SER A 121 1.38 0.23 5.61
C SER A 121 0.48 -0.08 4.42
N PHE A 122 -0.80 -0.38 4.61
CA PHE A 122 -1.80 -0.65 3.56
C PHE A 122 -1.29 -1.61 2.46
N TYR A 123 -1.16 -1.16 1.20
CA TYR A 123 -0.60 -1.98 0.10
C TYR A 123 0.93 -2.15 0.15
N GLY A 124 1.62 -1.46 1.04
CA GLY A 124 3.08 -1.47 1.20
C GLY A 124 3.83 -0.57 0.22
N ASN A 125 3.16 0.40 -0.39
CA ASN A 125 3.74 1.23 -1.46
C ASN A 125 4.90 2.09 -0.93
N ALA A 126 4.72 2.72 0.23
CA ALA A 126 5.78 3.46 0.91
C ALA A 126 6.91 2.53 1.38
N SER A 127 6.61 1.38 1.99
CA SER A 127 7.61 0.34 2.29
C SER A 127 8.46 -0.06 1.07
N ALA A 128 7.85 -0.17 -0.12
CA ALA A 128 8.58 -0.46 -1.36
C ALA A 128 9.48 0.72 -1.80
N ALA A 129 9.03 1.96 -1.66
CA ALA A 129 9.87 3.14 -1.90
C ALA A 129 11.06 3.17 -0.92
N LEU A 130 10.81 2.94 0.37
CA LEU A 130 11.84 2.90 1.41
C LEU A 130 12.84 1.78 1.19
N TYR A 131 12.44 0.65 0.59
CA TYR A 131 13.34 -0.44 0.22
C TYR A 131 14.42 -0.01 -0.77
N PHE A 132 14.05 0.82 -1.76
CA PHE A 132 14.98 1.37 -2.74
C PHE A 132 15.78 2.54 -2.17
N TYR A 133 15.15 3.41 -1.37
CA TYR A 133 15.83 4.55 -0.78
C TYR A 133 16.90 4.11 0.25
N PHE A 134 16.55 3.19 1.15
CA PHE A 134 17.45 2.65 2.18
C PHE A 134 17.99 1.26 1.80
N LYS A 135 19.06 1.25 0.99
CA LYS A 135 19.67 0.02 0.44
C LYS A 135 20.06 -1.01 1.51
N ASN A 136 20.43 -0.54 2.69
CA ASN A 136 20.97 -1.35 3.78
C ASN A 136 19.99 -1.58 4.95
N ALA A 137 18.75 -1.06 4.86
CA ALA A 137 17.79 -1.17 5.97
C ALA A 137 17.01 -2.50 5.95
N LYS A 138 16.57 -2.95 7.13
CA LYS A 138 15.45 -3.89 7.25
C LYS A 138 14.18 -3.08 7.49
N ILE A 139 13.12 -3.41 6.76
CA ILE A 139 11.84 -2.70 6.83
C ILE A 139 10.82 -3.62 7.49
N PHE A 140 10.18 -3.08 8.50
CA PHE A 140 9.07 -3.68 9.23
C PHE A 140 7.84 -2.86 8.88
N SER A 141 6.78 -3.52 8.47
CA SER A 141 5.53 -2.87 8.10
C SER A 141 4.38 -3.48 8.87
N ALA A 142 3.49 -2.63 9.34
CA ALA A 142 2.41 -3.01 10.23
C ALA A 142 1.10 -2.41 9.73
N ASP A 143 0.02 -3.18 9.79
CA ASP A 143 -1.32 -2.73 9.41
C ASP A 143 -2.40 -3.59 10.06
N ILE A 144 -3.62 -3.05 10.17
CA ILE A 144 -4.79 -3.82 10.59
C ILE A 144 -5.22 -4.85 9.51
N PHE A 145 -4.81 -4.64 8.26
CA PHE A 145 -5.04 -5.52 7.10
C PHE A 145 -3.74 -5.96 6.40
N PRO A 146 -2.90 -6.78 7.05
CA PRO A 146 -1.61 -7.21 6.49
C PRO A 146 -1.75 -8.05 5.20
N ASP A 147 -2.94 -8.60 4.92
CA ASP A 147 -3.20 -9.35 3.68
C ASP A 147 -3.27 -8.47 2.41
N LEU A 148 -3.26 -7.14 2.58
CA LEU A 148 -3.16 -6.19 1.47
C LEU A 148 -1.72 -5.98 0.98
N PHE A 149 -0.73 -6.25 1.85
CA PHE A 149 0.66 -5.94 1.57
C PHE A 149 1.14 -6.66 0.30
N SER A 150 1.56 -5.86 -0.69
CA SER A 150 1.77 -6.32 -2.07
C SER A 150 3.23 -6.58 -2.41
N TYR A 151 4.11 -6.58 -1.42
CA TYR A 151 5.55 -6.72 -1.63
C TYR A 151 6.14 -7.83 -0.75
N SER A 152 7.19 -8.47 -1.23
CA SER A 152 8.00 -9.42 -0.45
C SER A 152 9.48 -9.16 -0.69
N SER A 153 10.30 -9.38 0.32
CA SER A 153 11.77 -9.34 0.23
C SER A 153 12.36 -9.95 1.49
N LYS A 154 13.60 -10.45 1.41
CA LYS A 154 14.40 -10.84 2.58
C LYS A 154 14.59 -9.71 3.60
N ARG A 155 14.47 -8.45 3.18
CA ARG A 155 14.61 -7.26 4.04
C ARG A 155 13.27 -6.65 4.45
N ILE A 156 12.12 -7.24 4.09
CA ILE A 156 10.81 -6.71 4.46
C ILE A 156 10.00 -7.73 5.26
N LYS A 157 9.49 -7.33 6.42
CA LYS A 157 8.55 -8.12 7.24
C LYS A 157 7.27 -7.33 7.45
N ASN A 158 6.14 -7.87 6.99
CA ASN A 158 4.81 -7.31 7.23
C ASN A 158 4.08 -8.12 8.31
N PHE A 159 3.38 -7.45 9.24
CA PHE A 159 2.61 -8.09 10.31
C PHE A 159 1.38 -7.29 10.71
N TYR A 160 0.48 -7.95 11.46
CA TYR A 160 -0.73 -7.33 11.99
C TYR A 160 -0.41 -6.43 13.18
N VAL A 161 -0.97 -5.21 13.18
CA VAL A 161 -1.04 -4.32 14.35
C VAL A 161 -2.38 -3.60 14.32
N ASP A 162 -3.01 -3.47 15.48
CA ASP A 162 -4.07 -2.49 15.70
C ASP A 162 -3.45 -1.25 16.36
N SER A 163 -3.62 -0.09 15.73
CA SER A 163 -3.02 1.19 16.16
C SER A 163 -4.07 2.30 16.26
N SER A 164 -5.35 1.91 16.23
CA SER A 164 -6.51 2.79 16.45
C SER A 164 -6.88 2.90 17.93
#